data_AF-A0A2E9TWW7-F1
#
_entry.id   AF-A0A2E9TWW7-F1
#
_cell.length_a   1.000
_cell.length_b   1.000
_cell.length_c   1.000
_cell.angle_alpha   90.00
_cell.angle_beta   90.00
_cell.angle_gamma   90.00
#
_symmetry.space_group_name_H-M   'P 1'
#
loop_
_entity.id
_entity.type
_entity.pdbx_description
1 polymer ?
#
loop_
_entity_poly.entity_id
_entity_poly.type
_entity_poly.pdbx_seq_one_letter_code
_entity_poly.pdbx_strand_id
1 'polypeptide(L)'
;MDDKDSKFDQRKRSTPTSIFRKISGREELDRAKAKRYDPYYYESNASTLKLLIIILSLWSIISICLAIQDYRISYMLNEWNKQGITTLPPSSFDPKGLIDFAKNENLECVNINDLLSELGDCQNVMELHASFAAAQDISFLLFAFLVISLLGCIFVFGVFTHRASRNLLTLRSERQRFSPEMAVTWFFIPIMNLFKPWRVYIELFKGSDPSITAGEPNWHSKGMVPKIVHFWELSFLLIFVFNPLTISRIWFSIRKTIEDVSNAHSALIIADIMLAILGFLAMFLTTKLHIWQEKRKNLIGPILVTPPKPIDPISEILKDDKNL
;
A
#
# COMPACT_ATOMS: atom_id res chain seq x y z
N MET A 1 -5.96 -40.05 -59.48
CA MET A 1 -7.26 -39.80 -58.83
C MET A 1 -7.30 -40.66 -57.60
N ASP A 2 -6.40 -40.39 -56.66
CA ASP A 2 -6.52 -39.36 -55.60
C ASP A 2 -7.51 -39.86 -54.54
N ASP A 3 -7.01 -40.27 -53.38
CA ASP A 3 -7.13 -39.36 -52.24
C ASP A 3 -6.14 -39.66 -51.11
N LYS A 4 -5.68 -38.57 -50.50
CA LYS A 4 -4.57 -38.42 -49.56
C LYS A 4 -5.03 -38.52 -48.10
N ASP A 5 -5.84 -39.51 -47.71
CA ASP A 5 -6.51 -39.47 -46.40
C ASP A 5 -5.86 -40.27 -45.25
N SER A 6 -4.64 -40.78 -45.41
CA SER A 6 -4.00 -41.58 -44.34
C SER A 6 -2.96 -40.84 -43.47
N LYS A 7 -2.92 -39.49 -43.49
CA LYS A 7 -1.82 -38.72 -42.84
C LYS A 7 -2.24 -37.52 -42.00
N PHE A 8 -3.47 -37.47 -41.48
CA PHE A 8 -3.93 -36.33 -40.68
C PHE A 8 -4.04 -36.55 -39.17
N ASP A 9 -3.53 -37.66 -38.62
CA ASP A 9 -3.75 -37.97 -37.18
C ASP A 9 -2.50 -38.27 -36.34
N GLN A 10 -1.31 -37.78 -36.72
CA GLN A 10 -0.11 -37.93 -35.89
C GLN A 10 0.86 -36.73 -35.87
N ARG A 11 0.37 -35.50 -36.07
CA ARG A 11 1.16 -34.30 -35.72
C ARG A 11 0.72 -33.74 -34.36
N LYS A 12 0.98 -34.51 -33.30
CA LYS A 12 1.35 -33.92 -32.01
C LYS A 12 2.54 -33.00 -32.29
N ARG A 13 2.31 -31.68 -32.35
CA ARG A 13 3.38 -30.68 -32.28
C ARG A 13 4.01 -30.80 -30.88
N SER A 14 4.95 -31.71 -30.72
CA SER A 14 6.04 -31.54 -29.76
C SER A 14 6.90 -30.40 -30.30
N THR A 15 6.49 -29.15 -30.04
CA THR A 15 7.39 -28.02 -30.26
C THR A 15 8.65 -28.25 -29.43
N PRO A 16 9.85 -28.27 -30.03
CA PRO A 16 11.08 -28.33 -29.25
C PRO A 16 11.05 -27.15 -28.28
N THR A 17 11.31 -27.41 -27.00
CA THR A 17 11.47 -26.37 -25.98
C THR A 17 12.66 -25.51 -26.39
N SER A 18 12.39 -24.48 -27.20
CA SER A 18 13.38 -23.51 -27.64
C SER A 18 14.08 -22.96 -26.40
N ILE A 19 15.41 -23.03 -26.38
CA ILE A 19 16.26 -22.53 -25.29
C ILE A 19 15.86 -21.08 -24.93
N PHE A 20 15.45 -20.31 -25.94
CA PHE A 20 14.93 -18.95 -25.80
C PHE A 20 13.68 -18.85 -24.91
N ARG A 21 12.81 -19.87 -24.91
CA ARG A 21 11.58 -19.91 -24.11
C ARG A 21 11.86 -20.22 -22.63
N LYS A 22 12.93 -20.96 -22.34
CA LYS A 22 13.46 -21.14 -20.98
C LYS A 22 14.15 -19.88 -20.48
N ILE A 23 15.01 -19.27 -21.30
CA ILE A 23 15.74 -18.04 -20.94
C ILE A 23 14.80 -16.85 -20.71
N SER A 24 13.75 -16.71 -21.55
CA SER A 24 12.75 -15.64 -21.38
C SER A 24 11.79 -15.85 -20.20
N GLY A 25 11.90 -16.96 -19.45
CA GLY A 25 10.99 -17.30 -18.36
C GLY A 25 9.55 -17.58 -18.80
N ARG A 26 9.27 -17.59 -20.11
CA ARG A 26 7.92 -17.78 -20.66
C ARG A 26 7.36 -19.16 -20.36
N GLU A 27 8.22 -20.18 -20.32
CA GLU A 27 7.81 -21.53 -19.89
C GLU A 27 7.35 -21.57 -18.43
N GLU A 28 8.09 -20.93 -17.52
CA GLU A 28 7.70 -20.82 -16.11
C GLU A 28 6.42 -20.00 -15.93
N LEU A 29 6.27 -18.92 -16.71
CA LEU A 29 5.06 -18.13 -16.73
C LEU A 29 3.85 -18.96 -17.18
N ASP A 30 3.96 -19.70 -18.28
CA ASP A 30 2.87 -20.55 -18.78
C ASP A 30 2.54 -21.69 -17.81
N ARG A 31 3.55 -22.26 -17.15
CA ARG A 31 3.35 -23.24 -16.07
C ARG A 31 2.62 -22.63 -14.87
N ALA A 32 3.01 -21.43 -14.44
CA ALA A 32 2.34 -20.70 -13.37
C ALA A 32 0.90 -20.34 -13.75
N LYS A 33 0.66 -19.97 -15.02
CA LYS A 33 -0.69 -19.73 -15.54
C LYS A 33 -1.55 -20.98 -15.49
N ALA A 34 -0.99 -22.14 -15.87
CA ALA A 34 -1.70 -23.42 -15.83
C ALA A 34 -2.07 -23.84 -14.39
N LYS A 35 -1.15 -23.65 -13.44
CA LYS A 35 -1.39 -23.92 -12.00
C LYS A 35 -2.55 -23.14 -11.39
N ARG A 36 -2.99 -22.03 -12.00
CA ARG A 36 -4.18 -21.27 -11.53
C ARG A 36 -5.48 -22.06 -11.63
N TYR A 37 -5.51 -23.09 -12.46
CA TYR A 37 -6.69 -23.94 -12.67
C TYR A 37 -6.59 -25.28 -11.94
N ASP A 38 -5.53 -25.48 -11.15
CA ASP A 38 -5.39 -26.68 -10.35
C ASP A 38 -6.44 -26.68 -9.23
N PRO A 39 -7.03 -27.84 -8.92
CA PRO A 39 -7.89 -27.97 -7.76
C PRO A 39 -7.17 -27.53 -6.48
N TYR A 40 -7.83 -26.75 -5.63
CA TYR A 40 -7.24 -26.25 -4.40
C TYR A 40 -8.17 -26.43 -3.20
N TYR A 41 -7.56 -26.58 -2.01
CA TYR A 41 -8.23 -26.58 -0.72
C TYR A 41 -8.11 -25.21 -0.06
N TYR A 42 -8.88 -25.00 1.01
CA TYR A 42 -8.74 -23.83 1.86
C TYR A 42 -7.27 -23.64 2.32
N GLU A 43 -6.73 -22.45 2.10
CA GLU A 43 -5.39 -22.08 2.52
C GLU A 43 -5.44 -21.08 3.68
N SER A 44 -4.91 -21.46 4.84
CA SER A 44 -4.89 -20.56 6.00
C SER A 44 -3.98 -19.35 5.76
N ASN A 45 -4.44 -18.18 6.17
CA ASN A 45 -3.67 -16.94 6.14
C ASN A 45 -2.81 -16.73 7.40
N ALA A 46 -2.69 -17.71 8.31
CA ALA A 46 -2.03 -17.51 9.60
C ALA A 46 -0.58 -16.97 9.50
N SER A 47 0.26 -17.54 8.62
CA SER A 47 1.65 -17.08 8.45
C SER A 47 1.73 -15.69 7.80
N THR A 48 0.91 -15.45 6.77
CA THR A 48 0.81 -14.14 6.11
C THR A 48 0.32 -13.07 7.08
N LEU A 49 -0.65 -13.40 7.93
CA LEU A 49 -1.20 -12.50 8.94
C LEU A 49 -0.14 -12.13 9.98
N LYS A 50 0.65 -13.10 10.48
CA LYS A 50 1.75 -12.80 11.43
C LYS A 50 2.73 -11.80 10.84
N LEU A 51 3.18 -12.04 9.60
CA LEU A 51 4.07 -11.11 8.90
C LEU A 51 3.41 -9.74 8.70
N LEU A 52 2.13 -9.72 8.30
CA LEU A 52 1.39 -8.48 8.08
C LEU A 52 1.24 -7.65 9.36
N ILE A 53 0.96 -8.29 10.50
CA ILE A 53 0.88 -7.61 11.80
C ILE A 53 2.24 -7.00 12.17
N ILE A 54 3.34 -7.71 11.94
CA ILE A 54 4.69 -7.18 12.23
C ILE A 54 4.96 -5.93 11.38
N ILE A 55 4.72 -6.01 10.07
CA ILE A 55 5.00 -4.88 9.16
C ILE A 55 4.06 -3.70 9.47
N LEU A 56 2.76 -3.94 9.69
CA LEU A 56 1.82 -2.89 10.06
C LEU A 56 2.15 -2.27 11.44
N SER A 57 2.64 -3.06 12.39
CA SER A 57 3.09 -2.54 13.69
C SER A 57 4.30 -1.63 13.51
N LEU A 58 5.29 -2.07 12.73
CA LEU A 58 6.47 -1.26 12.41
C LEU A 58 6.06 0.04 11.70
N TRP A 59 5.15 -0.05 10.73
CA TRP A 59 4.63 1.11 10.00
C TRP A 59 3.89 2.10 10.92
N SER A 60 3.04 1.62 11.84
CA SER A 60 2.39 2.47 12.84
C SER A 60 3.40 3.11 13.80
N ILE A 61 4.43 2.38 14.24
CA ILE A 61 5.50 2.92 15.10
C ILE A 61 6.27 4.02 14.37
N ILE A 62 6.70 3.79 13.13
CA ILE A 62 7.42 4.80 12.32
C ILE A 62 6.55 6.04 12.12
N SER A 63 5.25 5.86 11.86
CA SER A 63 4.30 6.99 11.72
C SER A 63 4.23 7.82 13.01
N ILE A 64 4.18 7.17 14.18
CA ILE A 64 4.21 7.88 15.47
C ILE A 64 5.55 8.61 15.67
N CYS A 65 6.68 7.99 15.29
CA CYS A 65 7.99 8.63 15.35
C CYS A 65 8.07 9.88 14.45
N LEU A 66 7.48 9.82 13.24
CA LEU A 66 7.37 10.98 12.35
C LEU A 66 6.54 12.10 12.98
N ALA A 67 5.37 11.78 13.55
CA ALA A 67 4.54 12.76 14.26
C ALA A 67 5.30 13.46 15.40
N ILE A 68 6.11 12.70 16.16
CA ILE A 68 6.96 13.26 17.22
C ILE A 68 8.06 14.16 16.63
N GLN A 69 8.65 13.76 15.51
CA GLN A 69 9.68 14.54 14.84
C GLN A 69 9.13 15.86 14.28
N ASP A 70 7.97 15.83 13.62
CA ASP A 70 7.30 17.03 13.12
C ASP A 70 6.86 17.96 14.26
N TYR A 71 6.44 17.40 15.39
CA TYR A 71 6.17 18.17 16.61
C TYR A 71 7.43 18.89 17.12
N ARG A 72 8.59 18.20 17.14
CA ARG A 72 9.87 18.79 17.55
C ARG A 72 10.30 19.93 16.62
N ILE A 73 10.15 19.75 15.30
CA ILE A 73 10.48 20.78 14.32
C ILE A 73 9.55 21.99 14.50
N SER A 74 8.23 21.78 14.56
CA SER A 74 7.28 22.88 14.79
C SER A 74 7.56 23.64 16.09
N TYR A 75 7.88 22.92 17.18
CA TYR A 75 8.26 23.54 18.45
C TYR A 75 9.53 24.38 18.32
N MET A 76 10.61 23.81 17.73
CA MET A 76 11.87 24.52 17.50
C MET A 76 11.67 25.80 16.67
N LEU A 77 10.92 25.69 15.57
CA LEU A 77 10.59 26.81 14.70
C LEU A 77 9.80 27.91 15.43
N ASN A 78 8.83 27.53 16.27
CA ASN A 78 8.07 28.50 17.07
C ASN A 78 8.95 29.20 18.11
N GLU A 79 9.94 28.51 18.70
CA GLU A 79 10.90 29.14 19.61
C GLU A 79 11.82 30.13 18.89
N TRP A 80 12.30 29.78 17.69
CA TRP A 80 13.09 30.72 16.86
C TRP A 80 12.30 31.96 16.47
N ASN A 81 11.02 31.78 16.12
CA ASN A 81 10.13 32.90 15.83
C ASN A 81 9.96 33.84 17.04
N LYS A 82 9.88 33.28 18.27
CA LYS A 82 9.85 34.10 19.50
C LYS A 82 11.17 34.83 19.77
N GLN A 83 12.30 34.28 19.31
CA GLN A 83 13.62 34.90 19.39
C GLN A 83 13.85 35.96 18.31
N GLY A 84 12.90 36.16 17.40
CA GLY A 84 12.94 37.18 16.35
C GLY A 84 13.44 36.69 14.99
N ILE A 85 13.74 35.40 14.84
CA ILE A 85 14.09 34.81 13.55
C ILE A 85 12.81 34.58 12.73
N THR A 86 12.75 35.06 11.49
CA THR A 86 11.53 35.08 10.70
C THR A 86 11.56 34.18 9.45
N THR A 87 12.74 33.95 8.89
CA THR A 87 12.98 33.11 7.72
C THR A 87 13.76 31.84 8.08
N LEU A 88 13.83 30.89 7.15
CA LEU A 88 14.52 29.62 7.39
C LEU A 88 15.93 29.62 6.82
N PRO A 89 16.90 28.99 7.52
CA PRO A 89 18.19 28.68 6.91
C PRO A 89 18.00 27.65 5.79
N PRO A 90 18.90 27.63 4.79
CA PRO A 90 18.88 26.61 3.74
C PRO A 90 19.05 25.21 4.33
N SER A 91 18.38 24.22 3.73
CA SER A 91 18.42 22.83 4.18
C SER A 91 19.73 22.11 3.86
N SER A 92 20.36 22.47 2.75
CA SER A 92 21.70 22.03 2.37
C SER A 92 22.70 23.13 2.64
N PHE A 93 23.97 22.75 2.87
CA PHE A 93 25.04 23.73 3.01
C PHE A 93 25.21 24.52 1.69
N ASP A 94 24.75 25.77 1.69
CA ASP A 94 24.95 26.75 0.62
C ASP A 94 25.46 28.05 1.24
N PRO A 95 26.77 28.35 1.10
CA PRO A 95 27.37 29.54 1.69
C PRO A 95 26.68 30.85 1.30
N LYS A 96 26.17 30.95 0.06
CA LYS A 96 25.49 32.17 -0.41
C LYS A 96 24.11 32.28 0.22
N GLY A 97 23.33 31.20 0.20
CA GLY A 97 22.03 31.15 0.86
C GLY A 97 22.11 31.43 2.37
N LEU A 98 23.19 31.01 3.04
CA LEU A 98 23.42 31.30 4.46
C LEU A 98 23.72 32.79 4.72
N ILE A 99 24.48 33.45 3.85
CA ILE A 99 24.71 34.90 3.93
C ILE A 99 23.43 35.68 3.63
N ASP A 100 22.65 35.25 2.64
CA ASP A 100 21.35 35.86 2.32
C ASP A 100 20.36 35.71 3.49
N PHE A 101 20.33 34.54 4.13
CA PHE A 101 19.59 34.30 5.36
C PHE A 101 20.06 35.24 6.49
N ALA A 102 21.36 35.31 6.76
CA ALA A 102 21.92 36.19 7.79
C ALA A 102 21.53 37.66 7.56
N LYS A 103 21.57 38.11 6.31
CA LYS A 103 21.15 39.46 5.91
C LYS A 103 19.67 39.71 6.17
N ASN A 104 18.79 38.74 5.89
CA ASN A 104 17.35 38.87 6.14
C ASN A 104 17.04 38.94 7.64
N GLU A 105 17.81 38.24 8.47
CA GLU A 105 17.66 38.23 9.92
C GLU A 105 18.47 39.32 10.65
N ASN A 106 19.15 40.20 9.90
CA ASN A 106 20.01 41.27 10.44
C ASN A 106 21.16 40.76 11.34
N LEU A 107 21.77 39.63 11.01
CA LEU A 107 22.94 39.06 11.69
C LEU A 107 24.24 39.54 11.03
N GLU A 108 25.30 39.79 11.80
CA GLU A 108 26.59 40.32 11.30
C GLU A 108 27.45 39.23 10.60
N CYS A 109 26.86 38.42 9.73
CA CYS A 109 27.55 37.41 8.94
C CYS A 109 27.51 37.74 7.43
N VAL A 110 28.54 38.44 6.94
CA VAL A 110 28.54 39.04 5.58
C VAL A 110 29.49 38.32 4.63
N ASN A 111 30.58 37.72 5.13
CA ASN A 111 31.62 37.11 4.31
C ASN A 111 31.63 35.59 4.42
N ILE A 112 31.94 34.93 3.30
CA ILE A 112 32.11 33.47 3.25
C ILE A 112 33.29 33.01 4.12
N ASN A 113 34.37 33.78 4.18
CA ASN A 113 35.54 33.41 4.99
C ASN A 113 35.22 33.41 6.48
N ASP A 114 34.42 34.36 6.95
CA ASP A 114 33.98 34.45 8.34
C ASP A 114 32.98 33.34 8.66
N LEU A 115 32.13 32.98 7.69
CA LEU A 115 31.22 31.83 7.77
C LEU A 115 31.97 30.50 7.91
N LEU A 116 32.98 30.28 7.07
CA LEU A 116 33.80 29.05 7.11
C LEU A 116 34.71 28.96 8.34
N SER A 117 35.02 30.10 8.94
CA SER A 117 35.85 30.17 10.16
C SER A 117 35.01 30.26 11.43
N GLU A 118 33.68 30.24 11.32
CA GLU A 118 32.70 30.37 12.42
C GLU A 118 32.98 31.56 13.35
N LEU A 119 33.32 32.72 12.77
CA LEU A 119 33.67 33.92 13.52
C LEU A 119 32.43 34.79 13.80
N GLY A 120 32.29 35.27 15.05
CA GLY A 120 31.23 36.19 15.44
C GLY A 120 29.82 35.62 15.23
N ASP A 121 28.93 36.42 14.66
CA ASP A 121 27.53 36.03 14.40
C ASP A 121 27.38 34.90 13.38
N CYS A 122 28.41 34.62 12.56
CA CYS A 122 28.39 33.48 11.66
C CYS A 122 28.31 32.13 12.40
N GLN A 123 28.78 32.05 13.64
CA GLN A 123 28.62 30.87 14.48
C GLN A 123 27.13 30.58 14.73
N ASN A 124 26.33 31.61 15.05
CA ASN A 124 24.89 31.47 15.29
C ASN A 124 24.15 31.02 14.02
N VAL A 125 24.53 31.57 12.86
CA VAL A 125 23.97 31.17 11.56
C VAL A 125 24.26 29.69 11.28
N MET A 126 25.49 29.24 11.52
CA MET A 126 25.90 27.86 11.34
C MET A 126 25.19 26.91 12.32
N GLU A 127 24.96 27.33 13.57
CA GLU A 127 24.21 26.55 14.56
C GLU A 127 22.73 26.39 14.16
N LEU A 128 22.08 27.46 13.70
CA LEU A 128 20.71 27.42 13.16
C LEU A 128 20.61 26.52 11.93
N HIS A 129 21.57 26.61 11.00
CA HIS A 129 21.64 25.72 9.85
C HIS A 129 21.82 24.27 10.26
N ALA A 130 22.80 23.97 11.12
CA ALA A 130 23.13 22.60 11.52
C ALA A 130 21.96 21.93 12.26
N SER A 131 21.30 22.65 13.17
CA SER A 131 20.13 22.15 13.91
C SER A 131 18.93 21.89 12.98
N PHE A 132 18.66 22.78 12.03
CA PHE A 132 17.59 22.58 11.04
C PHE A 132 17.89 21.41 10.10
N ALA A 133 19.11 21.34 9.56
CA ALA A 133 19.55 20.27 8.68
C ALA A 133 19.47 18.90 9.36
N ALA A 134 19.98 18.78 10.59
CA ALA A 134 19.90 17.54 11.36
C ALA A 134 18.46 17.09 11.62
N ALA A 135 17.54 18.02 11.90
CA ALA A 135 16.13 17.69 12.09
C ALA A 135 15.45 17.21 10.79
N GLN A 136 15.83 17.80 9.64
CA GLN A 136 15.35 17.34 8.34
C GLN A 136 15.89 15.96 7.96
N ASP A 137 17.17 15.68 8.22
CA ASP A 137 17.79 14.39 7.91
C ASP A 137 17.08 13.24 8.64
N ILE A 138 16.74 13.43 9.92
CA ILE A 138 15.97 12.45 10.70
C ILE A 138 14.60 12.22 10.06
N SER A 139 13.92 13.30 9.65
CA SER A 139 12.60 13.22 9.01
C SER A 139 12.67 12.47 7.68
N PHE A 140 13.69 12.73 6.88
CA PHE A 140 13.94 12.05 5.61
C PHE A 140 14.18 10.55 5.81
N LEU A 141 15.01 10.16 6.79
CA LEU A 141 15.27 8.76 7.11
C LEU A 141 14.01 8.02 7.57
N LEU A 142 13.25 8.62 8.50
CA LEU A 142 11.98 8.05 8.97
C LEU A 142 10.98 7.89 7.81
N PHE A 143 10.86 8.90 6.95
CA PHE A 143 10.01 8.83 5.76
C PHE A 143 10.47 7.73 4.78
N ALA A 144 11.77 7.57 4.57
CA ALA A 144 12.30 6.50 3.72
C ALA A 144 11.95 5.11 4.29
N PHE A 145 12.10 4.90 5.60
CA PHE A 145 11.68 3.66 6.26
C PHE A 145 10.17 3.43 6.17
N LEU A 146 9.37 4.49 6.30
CA LEU A 146 7.92 4.44 6.12
C LEU A 146 7.56 3.95 4.71
N VAL A 147 8.22 4.48 3.67
CA VAL A 147 8.01 4.07 2.27
C VAL A 147 8.41 2.62 2.04
N ILE A 148 9.56 2.18 2.57
CA ILE A 148 10.00 0.78 2.48
C ILE A 148 8.96 -0.14 3.15
N SER A 149 8.50 0.23 4.34
CA SER A 149 7.47 -0.51 5.08
C SER A 149 6.15 -0.56 4.30
N LEU A 150 5.74 0.55 3.68
CA LEU A 150 4.56 0.63 2.82
C LEU A 150 4.65 -0.34 1.64
N LEU A 151 5.80 -0.43 0.95
CA LEU A 151 6.00 -1.38 -0.15
C LEU A 151 5.86 -2.83 0.33
N GLY A 152 6.42 -3.14 1.51
CA GLY A 152 6.22 -4.44 2.16
C GLY A 152 4.76 -4.72 2.48
N CYS A 153 4.05 -3.74 3.07
CA CYS A 153 2.63 -3.80 3.36
C CYS A 153 1.80 -4.09 2.11
N ILE A 154 2.01 -3.36 1.01
CA ILE A 154 1.27 -3.54 -0.24
C ILE A 154 1.35 -4.99 -0.72
N PHE A 155 2.56 -5.58 -0.71
CA PHE A 155 2.75 -6.96 -1.16
C PHE A 155 2.07 -7.95 -0.22
N VAL A 156 2.34 -7.88 1.09
CA VAL A 156 1.83 -8.87 2.06
C VAL A 156 0.31 -8.75 2.23
N PHE A 157 -0.22 -7.52 2.27
CA PHE A 157 -1.66 -7.25 2.33
C PHE A 157 -2.37 -7.70 1.04
N GLY A 158 -1.76 -7.50 -0.12
CA GLY A 158 -2.25 -8.01 -1.40
C GLY A 158 -2.32 -9.54 -1.42
N VAL A 159 -1.26 -10.22 -0.99
CA VAL A 159 -1.23 -11.69 -0.88
C VAL A 159 -2.30 -12.19 0.09
N PHE A 160 -2.46 -11.55 1.24
CA PHE A 160 -3.52 -11.86 2.21
C PHE A 160 -4.91 -11.74 1.59
N THR A 161 -5.18 -10.61 0.92
CA THR A 161 -6.47 -10.30 0.29
C THR A 161 -6.79 -11.27 -0.83
N HIS A 162 -5.83 -11.56 -1.70
CA HIS A 162 -5.95 -12.53 -2.77
C HIS A 162 -6.33 -13.92 -2.22
N ARG A 163 -5.61 -14.42 -1.21
CA ARG A 163 -5.91 -15.72 -0.59
C ARG A 163 -7.27 -15.71 0.10
N ALA A 164 -7.60 -14.64 0.82
CA ALA A 164 -8.88 -14.51 1.50
C ALA A 164 -10.05 -14.56 0.50
N SER A 165 -9.91 -13.93 -0.68
CA SER A 165 -10.89 -14.01 -1.76
C SER A 165 -10.99 -15.43 -2.33
N ARG A 166 -9.86 -16.10 -2.65
CA ARG A 166 -9.89 -17.49 -3.14
C ARG A 166 -10.60 -18.45 -2.18
N ASN A 167 -10.40 -18.24 -0.88
CA ASN A 167 -10.99 -19.08 0.15
C ASN A 167 -12.51 -19.00 0.18
N LEU A 168 -13.15 -17.93 -0.32
CA LEU A 168 -14.63 -17.85 -0.34
C LEU A 168 -15.29 -19.03 -1.04
N LEU A 169 -14.74 -19.46 -2.18
CA LEU A 169 -15.25 -20.63 -2.90
C LEU A 169 -15.11 -21.91 -2.07
N THR A 170 -14.00 -22.06 -1.33
CA THR A 170 -13.77 -23.20 -0.43
C THR A 170 -14.67 -23.16 0.82
N LEU A 171 -15.29 -22.01 1.10
CA LEU A 171 -16.23 -21.80 2.21
C LEU A 171 -17.71 -21.85 1.75
N ARG A 172 -17.98 -22.45 0.58
CA ARG A 172 -19.30 -22.52 -0.07
C ARG A 172 -19.98 -21.16 -0.28
N SER A 173 -19.19 -20.09 -0.39
CA SER A 173 -19.66 -18.77 -0.79
C SER A 173 -19.46 -18.62 -2.29
N GLU A 174 -20.31 -19.32 -3.05
CA GLU A 174 -20.29 -19.30 -4.51
C GLU A 174 -20.80 -17.95 -5.05
N ARG A 175 -20.53 -17.67 -6.33
CA ARG A 175 -20.96 -16.45 -7.03
C ARG A 175 -20.38 -15.15 -6.45
N GLN A 176 -19.14 -15.18 -5.97
CA GLN A 176 -18.40 -13.96 -5.63
C GLN A 176 -18.39 -12.97 -6.80
N ARG A 177 -18.55 -11.67 -6.52
CA ARG A 177 -18.57 -10.62 -7.55
C ARG A 177 -17.16 -10.23 -7.95
N PHE A 178 -16.21 -10.32 -7.01
CA PHE A 178 -14.82 -9.99 -7.25
C PHE A 178 -14.00 -11.27 -7.42
N SER A 179 -13.27 -11.36 -8.52
CA SER A 179 -12.24 -12.41 -8.63
C SER A 179 -11.09 -12.11 -7.65
N PRO A 180 -10.32 -13.13 -7.25
CA PRO A 180 -9.17 -12.97 -6.36
C PRO A 180 -8.14 -11.95 -6.86
N GLU A 181 -7.92 -11.89 -8.17
CA GLU A 181 -7.00 -10.94 -8.80
C GLU A 181 -7.58 -9.51 -8.78
N MET A 182 -8.87 -9.38 -9.09
CA MET A 182 -9.55 -8.09 -9.06
C MET A 182 -9.65 -7.53 -7.64
N ALA A 183 -9.79 -8.41 -6.63
CA ALA A 183 -9.80 -8.02 -5.22
C ALA A 183 -8.54 -7.23 -4.80
N VAL A 184 -7.39 -7.51 -5.43
CA VAL A 184 -6.13 -6.80 -5.18
C VAL A 184 -5.92 -5.65 -6.17
N THR A 185 -6.24 -5.86 -7.44
CA THR A 185 -5.96 -4.88 -8.52
C THR A 185 -6.65 -3.54 -8.29
N TRP A 186 -7.83 -3.54 -7.66
CA TRP A 186 -8.58 -2.31 -7.39
C TRP A 186 -7.85 -1.31 -6.48
N PHE A 187 -6.88 -1.75 -5.67
CA PHE A 187 -6.05 -0.86 -4.85
C PHE A 187 -5.11 0.04 -5.66
N PHE A 188 -4.82 -0.33 -6.91
CA PHE A 188 -3.85 0.37 -7.76
C PHE A 188 -4.48 1.30 -8.79
N ILE A 189 -5.81 1.28 -8.91
CA ILE A 189 -6.55 2.13 -9.85
C ILE A 189 -7.00 3.39 -9.09
N PRO A 190 -6.42 4.59 -9.33
CA PRO A 190 -6.53 5.73 -8.41
C PRO A 190 -7.95 6.10 -7.99
N ILE A 191 -8.87 6.24 -8.95
CA ILE A 191 -10.27 6.63 -8.68
C ILE A 191 -11.05 5.48 -8.03
N MET A 192 -10.80 4.25 -8.48
CA MET A 192 -11.50 3.06 -7.97
C MET A 192 -11.03 2.66 -6.57
N ASN A 193 -9.78 2.98 -6.22
CA ASN A 193 -9.18 2.72 -4.92
C ASN A 193 -9.98 3.38 -3.78
N LEU A 194 -10.75 4.43 -4.07
CA LEU A 194 -11.58 5.14 -3.09
C LEU A 194 -12.86 4.39 -2.66
N PHE A 195 -13.24 3.28 -3.32
CA PHE A 195 -14.47 2.58 -2.95
C PHE A 195 -14.52 1.09 -3.32
N LYS A 196 -13.72 0.63 -4.28
CA LYS A 196 -13.67 -0.79 -4.66
C LYS A 196 -13.04 -1.65 -3.55
N PRO A 197 -11.91 -1.28 -2.92
CA PRO A 197 -11.38 -2.00 -1.76
C PRO A 197 -12.41 -2.23 -0.65
N TRP A 198 -13.17 -1.18 -0.30
CA TRP A 198 -14.27 -1.29 0.65
C TRP A 198 -15.31 -2.34 0.26
N ARG A 199 -15.76 -2.33 -1.00
CA ARG A 199 -16.73 -3.32 -1.51
C ARG A 199 -16.16 -4.73 -1.52
N VAL A 200 -14.87 -4.90 -1.82
CA VAL A 200 -14.17 -6.18 -1.73
C VAL A 200 -14.22 -6.68 -0.29
N TYR A 201 -13.83 -5.87 0.70
CA TYR A 201 -13.83 -6.30 2.09
C TYR A 201 -15.23 -6.56 2.64
N ILE A 202 -16.25 -5.79 2.22
CA ILE A 202 -17.65 -6.13 2.50
C ILE A 202 -17.98 -7.55 2.00
N GLU A 203 -17.63 -7.88 0.76
CA GLU A 203 -17.88 -9.20 0.20
C GLU A 203 -17.13 -10.29 0.95
N LEU A 204 -15.85 -10.06 1.26
CA LEU A 204 -15.03 -11.00 2.03
C LEU A 204 -15.64 -11.30 3.40
N PHE A 205 -16.11 -10.29 4.13
CA PHE A 205 -16.73 -10.50 5.44
C PHE A 205 -18.07 -11.22 5.34
N LYS A 206 -18.94 -10.83 4.40
CA LYS A 206 -20.23 -11.49 4.18
C LYS A 206 -20.07 -12.95 3.80
N GLY A 207 -19.14 -13.25 2.90
CA GLY A 207 -18.84 -14.61 2.46
C GLY A 207 -18.07 -15.44 3.49
N SER A 208 -17.51 -14.80 4.52
CA SER A 208 -16.78 -15.47 5.61
C SER A 208 -17.58 -15.54 6.92
N ASP A 209 -18.79 -15.00 6.95
CA ASP A 209 -19.63 -14.95 8.15
C ASP A 209 -19.92 -16.37 8.68
N PRO A 210 -19.52 -16.72 9.91
CA PRO A 210 -19.75 -18.03 10.49
C PRO A 210 -21.22 -18.31 10.84
N SER A 211 -22.06 -17.28 10.93
CA SER A 211 -23.48 -17.43 11.27
C SER A 211 -24.35 -17.88 10.09
N ILE A 212 -23.80 -17.81 8.87
CA ILE A 212 -24.50 -18.22 7.65
C ILE A 212 -24.36 -19.71 7.40
N THR A 213 -25.48 -20.37 7.09
CA THR A 213 -25.51 -21.77 6.68
C THR A 213 -24.69 -22.00 5.41
N ALA A 214 -23.91 -23.09 5.40
CA ALA A 214 -23.05 -23.44 4.28
C ALA A 214 -23.86 -23.66 2.99
N GLY A 215 -23.48 -22.98 1.89
CA GLY A 215 -24.19 -23.06 0.61
C GLY A 215 -25.47 -22.22 0.52
N GLU A 216 -25.74 -21.33 1.50
CA GLU A 216 -26.83 -20.36 1.42
C GLU A 216 -26.68 -19.47 0.17
N PRO A 217 -27.60 -19.54 -0.82
CA PRO A 217 -27.45 -18.81 -2.08
C PRO A 217 -27.53 -17.29 -1.92
N ASN A 218 -28.13 -16.81 -0.83
CA ASN A 218 -28.34 -15.38 -0.55
C ASN A 218 -27.37 -14.82 0.51
N TRP A 219 -26.18 -15.42 0.65
CA TRP A 219 -25.16 -14.96 1.61
C TRP A 219 -24.77 -13.49 1.44
N HIS A 220 -24.85 -12.94 0.23
CA HIS A 220 -24.58 -11.52 -0.05
C HIS A 220 -25.53 -10.54 0.68
N SER A 221 -26.75 -10.97 0.99
CA SER A 221 -27.75 -10.14 1.66
C SER A 221 -27.79 -10.40 3.16
N LYS A 222 -27.64 -11.67 3.57
CA LYS A 222 -27.71 -12.09 4.98
C LYS A 222 -26.39 -11.87 5.73
N GLY A 223 -25.26 -11.79 5.04
CA GLY A 223 -23.94 -11.68 5.65
C GLY A 223 -23.77 -10.40 6.45
N MET A 224 -23.24 -10.55 7.65
CA MET A 224 -22.89 -9.43 8.49
C MET A 224 -21.60 -8.77 8.03
N VAL A 225 -21.56 -7.44 8.11
CA VAL A 225 -20.34 -6.65 7.88
C VAL A 225 -19.94 -6.00 9.20
N PRO A 226 -18.76 -6.34 9.75
CA PRO A 226 -18.23 -5.65 10.91
C PRO A 226 -18.03 -4.15 10.69
N LYS A 227 -18.37 -3.32 11.69
CA LYS A 227 -18.15 -1.86 11.66
C LYS A 227 -16.70 -1.45 11.34
N ILE A 228 -15.71 -2.28 11.72
CA ILE A 228 -14.29 -2.04 11.44
C ILE A 228 -13.99 -1.85 9.95
N VAL A 229 -14.76 -2.47 9.05
CA VAL A 229 -14.61 -2.31 7.59
C VAL A 229 -14.87 -0.86 7.18
N HIS A 230 -15.91 -0.24 7.75
CA HIS A 230 -16.28 1.14 7.46
C HIS A 230 -15.31 2.14 8.10
N PHE A 231 -14.86 1.89 9.33
CA PHE A 231 -13.87 2.75 9.99
C PHE A 231 -12.52 2.72 9.29
N TRP A 232 -12.06 1.54 8.87
CA TRP A 232 -10.82 1.40 8.10
C TRP A 232 -10.91 2.16 6.77
N GLU A 233 -11.99 1.99 6.01
CA GLU A 233 -12.16 2.71 4.73
C GLU A 233 -12.26 4.22 4.94
N LEU A 234 -13.04 4.68 5.92
CA LEU A 234 -13.15 6.10 6.24
C LEU A 234 -11.77 6.69 6.59
N SER A 235 -11.00 6.00 7.43
CA SER A 235 -9.64 6.40 7.76
C SER A 235 -8.75 6.45 6.52
N PHE A 236 -8.86 5.45 5.63
CA PHE A 236 -8.11 5.41 4.38
C PHE A 236 -8.45 6.59 3.45
N LEU A 237 -9.73 6.93 3.31
CA LEU A 237 -10.18 8.09 2.54
C LEU A 237 -9.65 9.41 3.09
N LEU A 238 -9.60 9.56 4.41
CA LEU A 238 -9.08 10.77 5.02
C LEU A 238 -7.57 10.97 4.75
N ILE A 239 -6.79 9.89 4.55
CA ILE A 239 -5.37 10.00 4.17
C ILE A 239 -5.19 10.65 2.78
N PHE A 240 -6.15 10.52 1.86
CA PHE A 240 -6.07 11.23 0.58
C PHE A 240 -6.15 12.75 0.74
N VAL A 241 -6.77 13.22 1.82
CA VAL A 241 -6.80 14.64 2.19
C VAL A 241 -5.55 15.00 3.01
N PHE A 242 -5.20 14.16 3.98
CA PHE A 242 -4.08 14.36 4.89
C PHE A 242 -2.88 13.48 4.49
N ASN A 243 -2.15 13.90 3.45
CA ASN A 243 -0.87 13.28 3.08
C ASN A 243 0.20 14.33 2.76
N PRO A 244 1.49 13.97 2.85
CA PRO A 244 2.60 14.89 2.60
C PRO A 244 2.53 15.59 1.23
N LEU A 245 2.05 14.92 0.19
CA LEU A 245 1.93 15.53 -1.14
C LEU A 245 0.86 16.63 -1.16
N THR A 246 -0.29 16.39 -0.55
CA THR A 246 -1.40 17.35 -0.48
C THR A 246 -1.04 18.54 0.40
N ILE A 247 -0.48 18.28 1.58
CA ILE A 247 -0.03 19.32 2.51
C ILE A 247 1.06 20.18 1.85
N SER A 248 2.08 19.54 1.25
CA SER A 248 3.24 20.24 0.70
C SER A 248 2.93 21.00 -0.60
N ARG A 249 2.10 20.44 -1.49
CA ARG A 249 1.86 21.00 -2.84
C ARG A 249 0.57 21.80 -2.99
N ILE A 250 -0.43 21.57 -2.16
CA ILE A 250 -1.74 22.21 -2.28
C ILE A 250 -1.94 23.21 -1.15
N TRP A 251 -1.82 22.78 0.11
CA TRP A 251 -2.12 23.63 1.27
C TRP A 251 -1.01 24.65 1.56
N PHE A 252 0.25 24.19 1.57
CA PHE A 252 1.43 25.00 1.90
C PHE A 252 2.42 25.03 0.73
N SER A 253 1.89 25.37 -0.46
CA SER A 253 2.65 25.42 -1.72
C SER A 253 3.70 26.53 -1.74
N ILE A 254 3.44 27.62 -1.02
CA ILE A 254 4.35 28.76 -0.85
C ILE A 254 4.67 28.83 0.64
N ARG A 255 5.97 28.79 0.97
CA ARG A 255 6.49 28.89 2.33
C ARG A 255 7.56 29.97 2.35
N LYS A 256 7.26 31.11 2.98
CA LYS A 256 8.20 32.25 3.05
C LYS A 256 8.68 32.50 4.46
N THR A 257 7.84 32.25 5.44
CA THR A 257 8.14 32.49 6.86
C THR A 257 8.30 31.19 7.62
N ILE A 258 8.91 31.28 8.80
CA ILE A 258 8.96 30.20 9.77
C ILE A 258 7.55 29.74 10.17
N GLU A 259 6.59 30.66 10.29
CA GLU A 259 5.20 30.34 10.64
C GLU A 259 4.52 29.46 9.57
N ASP A 260 4.72 29.76 8.29
CA ASP A 260 4.19 28.93 7.19
C ASP A 260 4.68 27.48 7.29
N VAL A 261 5.96 27.31 7.64
CA VAL A 261 6.59 26.00 7.76
C VAL A 261 6.19 25.28 9.03
N SER A 262 6.08 26.00 10.16
CA SER A 262 5.55 25.46 11.42
C SER A 262 4.11 24.95 11.27
N ASN A 263 3.26 25.70 10.55
CA ASN A 263 1.89 25.29 10.24
C ASN A 263 1.86 24.07 9.31
N ALA A 264 2.77 23.98 8.34
CA ALA A 264 2.90 22.79 7.50
C ALA A 264 3.28 21.54 8.31
N HIS A 265 4.25 21.64 9.24
CA HIS A 265 4.60 20.54 10.14
C HIS A 265 3.43 20.19 11.08
N SER A 266 2.69 21.18 11.58
CA SER A 266 1.48 20.92 12.38
C SER A 266 0.44 20.09 11.64
N ALA A 267 0.25 20.33 10.34
CA ALA A 267 -0.62 19.51 9.49
C ALA A 267 -0.05 18.10 9.25
N LEU A 268 1.28 17.95 9.13
CA LEU A 268 1.94 16.65 8.99
C LEU A 268 1.79 15.78 10.25
N ILE A 269 1.86 16.36 11.45
CA ILE A 269 1.59 15.65 12.71
C ILE A 269 0.22 14.96 12.67
N ILE A 270 -0.81 15.67 12.20
CA ILE A 270 -2.16 15.11 12.06
C ILE A 270 -2.15 13.97 11.05
N ALA A 271 -1.52 14.16 9.88
CA ALA A 271 -1.43 13.14 8.85
C ALA A 271 -0.75 11.85 9.35
N ASP A 272 0.34 11.98 10.11
CA ASP A 272 1.10 10.85 10.65
C ASP A 272 0.35 10.09 11.75
N ILE A 273 -0.40 10.79 12.61
CA ILE A 273 -1.28 10.15 13.59
C ILE A 273 -2.39 9.37 12.87
N MET A 274 -2.99 9.95 11.84
CA MET A 274 -4.01 9.28 11.03
C MET A 274 -3.45 8.06 10.31
N LEU A 275 -2.19 8.14 9.85
CA LEU A 275 -1.48 7.02 9.27
C LEU A 275 -1.31 5.91 10.30
N ALA A 276 -0.82 6.22 11.51
CA ALA A 276 -0.70 5.23 12.58
C ALA A 276 -2.04 4.52 12.88
N ILE A 277 -3.13 5.29 12.98
CA ILE A 277 -4.50 4.78 13.20
C ILE A 277 -4.92 3.82 12.08
N LEU A 278 -4.70 4.18 10.81
CA LEU A 278 -5.04 3.34 9.66
C LEU A 278 -4.40 1.95 9.76
N GLY A 279 -3.20 1.87 10.33
CA GLY A 279 -2.42 0.63 10.46
C GLY A 279 -2.96 -0.27 11.54
N PHE A 280 -3.31 0.32 12.68
CA PHE A 280 -4.06 -0.38 13.72
C PHE A 280 -5.39 -0.91 13.19
N LEU A 281 -6.15 -0.08 12.44
CA LEU A 281 -7.41 -0.51 11.84
C LEU A 281 -7.20 -1.65 10.84
N ALA A 282 -6.16 -1.60 10.00
CA ALA A 282 -5.82 -2.66 9.06
C ALA A 282 -5.42 -3.96 9.76
N MET A 283 -4.69 -3.89 10.88
CA MET A 283 -4.36 -5.06 11.72
C MET A 283 -5.62 -5.71 12.29
N PHE A 284 -6.53 -4.92 12.86
CA PHE A 284 -7.79 -5.44 13.39
C PHE A 284 -8.69 -6.01 12.30
N LEU A 285 -8.78 -5.34 11.15
CA LEU A 285 -9.55 -5.76 9.99
C LEU A 285 -9.09 -7.15 9.51
N THR A 286 -7.80 -7.32 9.25
CA THR A 286 -7.22 -8.55 8.71
C THR A 286 -7.26 -9.69 9.72
N THR A 287 -6.98 -9.40 11.00
CA THR A 287 -7.11 -10.38 12.09
C THR A 287 -8.56 -10.87 12.22
N LYS A 288 -9.53 -9.95 12.21
CA LYS A 288 -10.95 -10.31 12.34
C LYS A 288 -11.42 -11.14 11.16
N LEU A 289 -11.04 -10.77 9.93
CA LEU A 289 -11.38 -11.53 8.73
C LEU A 289 -10.79 -12.94 8.79
N HIS A 290 -9.52 -13.07 9.19
CA HIS A 290 -8.87 -14.37 9.33
C HIS A 290 -9.60 -15.27 10.35
N ILE A 291 -9.95 -14.73 11.52
CA ILE A 291 -10.70 -15.47 12.54
C ILE A 291 -12.05 -15.96 11.99
N TRP A 292 -12.75 -15.12 11.23
CA TRP A 292 -14.03 -15.50 10.62
C TRP A 292 -13.86 -16.62 9.60
N GLN A 293 -12.85 -16.53 8.73
CA GLN A 293 -12.55 -17.56 7.74
C GLN A 293 -12.18 -18.91 8.39
N GLU A 294 -11.34 -18.92 9.43
CA GLU A 294 -11.01 -20.15 10.14
C GLU A 294 -12.22 -20.75 10.87
N LYS A 295 -13.05 -19.92 11.52
CA LYS A 295 -14.29 -20.39 12.16
C LYS A 295 -15.23 -21.03 11.14
N ARG A 296 -15.44 -20.36 10.00
CA ARG A 296 -16.31 -20.87 8.94
C ARG A 296 -15.76 -22.15 8.32
N LYS A 297 -14.45 -22.22 8.08
CA LYS A 297 -13.77 -23.45 7.63
C LYS A 297 -14.03 -24.61 8.57
N ASN A 298 -13.91 -24.41 9.88
CA ASN A 298 -14.14 -25.46 10.88
C ASN A 298 -15.60 -25.96 10.89
N LEU A 299 -16.57 -25.10 10.56
CA LEU A 299 -17.98 -25.49 10.44
C LEU A 299 -18.29 -26.28 9.16
N ILE A 300 -17.61 -25.95 8.06
CA ILE A 300 -17.90 -26.51 6.73
C ILE A 300 -17.09 -27.77 6.44
N GLY A 301 -15.87 -27.85 6.97
CA GLY A 301 -14.91 -28.91 6.67
C GLY A 301 -14.12 -28.66 5.38
N PRO A 302 -13.26 -29.61 4.97
CA PRO A 302 -12.42 -29.47 3.78
C PRO A 302 -13.25 -29.57 2.50
N ILE A 303 -13.08 -28.60 1.61
CA ILE A 303 -13.72 -28.57 0.29
C ILE A 303 -12.65 -28.39 -0.77
N LEU A 304 -12.72 -29.24 -1.80
CA LEU A 304 -11.92 -29.11 -3.01
C LEU A 304 -12.66 -28.24 -4.03
N VAL A 305 -12.06 -27.14 -4.43
CA VAL A 305 -12.59 -26.25 -5.47
C VAL A 305 -11.81 -26.47 -6.76
N THR A 306 -12.53 -26.67 -7.86
CA THR A 306 -11.97 -26.70 -9.22
C THR A 306 -12.28 -25.37 -9.92
N PRO A 307 -11.27 -24.53 -10.18
CA PRO A 307 -11.48 -23.28 -10.91
C PRO A 307 -11.99 -23.56 -12.33
N PRO A 308 -12.95 -22.78 -12.86
CA PRO A 308 -13.34 -22.91 -14.26
C PRO A 308 -12.14 -22.57 -15.16
N LYS A 309 -11.84 -23.43 -16.11
CA LYS A 309 -10.80 -23.17 -17.13
C LYS A 309 -11.29 -22.05 -18.06
N PRO A 310 -10.40 -21.15 -18.50
CA PRO A 310 -10.73 -20.14 -19.49
C PRO A 310 -11.10 -20.87 -20.77
N ILE A 311 -12.24 -20.50 -21.33
CA ILE A 311 -12.68 -20.99 -22.62
C ILE A 311 -11.76 -20.31 -23.65
N ASP A 312 -11.03 -21.12 -24.44
CA ASP A 312 -10.24 -20.59 -25.54
C ASP A 312 -11.23 -20.16 -26.64
N PRO A 313 -11.28 -18.86 -27.02
CA PRO A 313 -12.21 -18.36 -28.01
C PRO A 313 -12.14 -19.14 -29.32
N ILE A 314 -10.95 -19.60 -29.70
CA ILE A 314 -10.75 -20.37 -30.93
C ILE A 314 -11.36 -21.77 -30.78
N SER A 315 -11.24 -22.39 -29.60
CA SER A 315 -11.84 -23.70 -29.33
C SER A 315 -13.37 -23.67 -29.31
N GLU A 316 -13.96 -22.52 -28.93
CA GLU A 316 -15.40 -22.30 -28.92
C GLU A 316 -15.92 -22.09 -30.34
N ILE A 317 -15.26 -21.23 -31.12
CA ILE A 317 -15.54 -21.03 -32.55
C ILE A 317 -15.44 -22.36 -33.33
N LEU A 318 -14.41 -23.18 -33.07
CA LEU A 318 -14.24 -24.48 -33.73
C LEU A 318 -15.25 -25.54 -33.27
N LYS A 319 -15.91 -25.38 -32.11
CA LYS A 319 -17.01 -26.24 -31.68
C LYS A 319 -18.31 -25.83 -32.36
N ASP A 320 -18.54 -24.54 -32.55
CA ASP A 320 -19.73 -24.02 -33.24
C ASP A 320 -19.71 -24.38 -34.73
N ASP A 321 -18.55 -24.33 -35.40
CA ASP A 321 -18.39 -24.76 -36.80
C ASP A 321 -18.58 -26.27 -37.02
N LYS A 322 -18.47 -27.11 -35.99
CA LYS A 322 -18.66 -28.58 -36.07
C LYS A 322 -20.10 -29.04 -35.83
N ASN A 323 -20.97 -28.14 -35.38
CA ASN A 323 -22.38 -28.41 -35.10
C ASN A 323 -23.32 -27.88 -36.21
N LEU A 324 -22.77 -27.45 -37.34
CA LEU A 324 -23.44 -27.08 -38.60
C LEU A 324 -23.28 -28.20 -39.63
#